data_AF-A0A820MAI9-F1
#
_entry.id   AF-A0A820MAI9-F1
#
_cell.length_a   1.000
_cell.length_b   1.000
_cell.length_c   1.000
_cell.angle_alpha   90.00
_cell.angle_beta   90.00
_cell.angle_gamma   90.00
#
_symmetry.space_group_name_H-M   'P 1'
#
loop_
_entity.id
_entity.type
_entity.pdbx_description
1 polymer ?
#
loop_
_entity_poly.entity_id
_entity_poly.type
_entity_poly.pdbx_seq_one_letter_code
_entity_poly.pdbx_strand_id
1 'polypeptide(L)'
;CMASVQKSFFQDNECEHRLMTINEIINGSNEFVGLLRIIQDYLSNLEVDADTRCTINQYLNLISKRAAGTLMTNAAWMRNIVTHHPAYKHDSVVSDEIAYDLLWKMTKISTGEEECPTVLPRMTADNKYRTRRIKIN
;
A
#
# COMPACT_ATOMS: atom_id res chain seq x y z
N CYS A 1 -20.90 -44.80 23.40
CA CYS A 1 -20.00 -44.63 22.25
C CYS A 1 -20.86 -44.12 21.09
N MET A 2 -21.27 -42.86 21.07
CA MET A 2 -20.51 -41.75 20.48
C MET A 2 -20.99 -40.43 21.10
N ALA A 3 -20.17 -39.80 21.93
CA ALA A 3 -20.33 -38.40 22.33
C ALA A 3 -18.93 -37.85 22.64
N SER A 4 -18.07 -37.82 21.61
CA SER A 4 -16.71 -37.29 21.73
C SER A 4 -16.26 -36.73 20.39
N VAL A 5 -16.76 -35.54 20.05
CA VAL A 5 -16.02 -34.60 19.21
C VAL A 5 -15.87 -33.33 20.03
N GLN A 6 -14.95 -33.41 21.00
CA GLN A 6 -14.55 -32.30 21.85
C GLN A 6 -13.79 -31.25 21.02
N LYS A 7 -14.44 -30.10 20.81
CA LYS A 7 -13.97 -28.81 21.34
C LYS A 7 -12.45 -28.70 21.52
N SER A 8 -11.69 -28.51 20.44
CA SER A 8 -10.26 -28.19 20.51
C SER A 8 -9.79 -27.48 19.25
N PHE A 9 -10.01 -26.17 19.15
CA PHE A 9 -9.22 -25.33 18.23
C PHE A 9 -9.01 -23.88 18.67
N PHE A 10 -9.69 -23.43 19.73
CA PHE A 10 -9.35 -22.19 20.43
C PHE A 10 -9.09 -22.55 21.88
N GLN A 11 -7.88 -23.03 22.12
CA GLN A 11 -7.33 -22.97 23.46
C GLN A 11 -7.00 -21.49 23.68
N ASP A 12 -7.62 -20.89 24.70
CA ASP A 12 -7.29 -19.57 25.21
C ASP A 12 -5.86 -19.63 25.78
N ASN A 13 -4.88 -19.75 24.89
CA ASN A 13 -3.54 -19.30 25.16
C ASN A 13 -3.66 -17.79 25.25
N GLU A 14 -3.29 -17.19 26.38
CA GLU A 14 -3.19 -15.74 26.48
C GLU A 14 -2.35 -15.26 25.29
N CYS A 15 -3.00 -14.60 24.34
CA CYS A 15 -2.35 -14.11 23.15
C CYS A 15 -1.48 -12.94 23.60
N GLU A 16 -0.19 -13.22 23.84
CA GLU A 16 0.79 -12.19 24.16
C GLU A 16 0.83 -11.21 22.99
N HIS A 17 0.27 -10.03 23.21
CA HIS A 17 0.17 -8.97 22.23
C HIS A 17 1.00 -7.79 22.71
N ARG A 18 1.63 -7.11 21.76
CA ARG A 18 2.47 -5.96 22.04
C ARG A 18 2.16 -4.84 21.07
N LEU A 19 2.39 -3.61 21.51
CA LEU A 19 2.29 -2.44 20.64
C LEU A 19 3.44 -2.48 19.61
N MET A 20 3.09 -2.37 18.34
CA MET A 20 4.04 -2.25 17.23
C MET A 20 3.55 -1.18 16.26
N THR A 21 4.48 -0.46 15.67
CA THR A 21 4.20 0.42 14.53
C THR A 21 3.89 -0.40 13.28
N ILE A 22 3.19 0.22 12.32
CA ILE A 22 2.93 -0.42 11.02
C ILE A 22 4.26 -0.82 10.33
N ASN A 23 5.30 0.01 10.48
CA ASN A 23 6.63 -0.30 9.96
C ASN A 23 7.18 -1.60 10.56
N GLU A 24 7.10 -1.77 11.87
CA GLU A 24 7.64 -2.96 12.54
C GLU A 24 6.82 -4.22 12.21
N ILE A 25 5.51 -4.09 12.05
CA ILE A 25 4.65 -5.22 11.64
C ILE A 25 5.00 -5.68 10.22
N ILE A 26 5.17 -4.75 9.28
CA ILE A 26 5.41 -5.07 7.88
C ILE A 26 6.88 -5.43 7.61
N ASN A 27 7.80 -4.55 8.00
CA ASN A 27 9.23 -4.64 7.68
C ASN A 27 10.05 -5.36 8.76
N GLY A 28 9.48 -5.56 9.95
CA GLY A 28 10.15 -6.20 11.06
C GLY A 28 10.80 -5.21 12.05
N SER A 29 11.30 -5.78 13.13
CA SER A 29 12.06 -5.14 14.20
C SER A 29 13.16 -6.10 14.67
N ASN A 30 13.89 -5.77 15.73
CA ASN A 30 14.90 -6.68 16.29
C ASN A 30 14.29 -7.99 16.85
N GLU A 31 13.01 -7.97 17.22
CA GLU A 31 12.34 -9.08 17.91
C GLU A 31 11.29 -9.78 17.04
N PHE A 32 10.91 -9.16 15.92
CA PHE A 32 9.92 -9.71 14.99
C PHE A 32 10.43 -9.60 13.56
N VAL A 33 10.41 -10.69 12.82
CA VAL A 33 10.97 -10.76 11.46
C VAL A 33 10.25 -9.87 10.44
N GLY A 34 8.99 -9.50 10.69
CA GLY A 34 8.16 -8.74 9.76
C GLY A 34 7.41 -9.63 8.76
N LEU A 35 6.17 -9.25 8.43
CA LEU A 35 5.35 -9.99 7.47
C LEU A 35 5.99 -10.08 6.08
N LEU A 36 6.66 -9.01 5.65
CA LEU A 36 7.27 -8.93 4.33
C LEU A 36 8.39 -9.98 4.16
N ARG A 37 9.18 -10.22 5.20
CA ARG A 37 10.26 -11.22 5.19
C ARG A 37 9.71 -12.64 5.17
N ILE A 38 8.62 -12.90 5.89
CA ILE A 38 7.92 -14.20 5.85
C ILE A 38 7.40 -14.48 4.42
N ILE A 39 6.81 -13.47 3.77
CA ILE A 39 6.36 -13.60 2.37
C ILE A 39 7.53 -13.85 1.43
N GLN A 40 8.65 -13.14 1.59
CA GLN A 40 9.84 -13.33 0.76
C GLN A 40 10.45 -14.73 0.91
N ASP A 41 10.45 -15.27 2.13
CA ASP A 41 10.94 -16.62 2.41
C ASP A 41 10.03 -17.68 1.76
N TYR A 42 8.71 -17.51 1.89
CA TYR A 42 7.72 -18.32 1.20
C TYR A 42 7.91 -18.31 -0.32
N LEU A 43 8.05 -17.11 -0.92
CA LEU A 43 8.28 -16.98 -2.36
C LEU A 43 9.60 -17.65 -2.77
N SER A 44 10.66 -17.60 -1.95
CA SER A 44 11.95 -18.22 -2.24
C SER A 44 11.90 -19.75 -2.27
N ASN A 45 10.98 -20.35 -1.53
CA ASN A 45 10.73 -21.80 -1.55
C ASN A 45 9.81 -22.25 -2.69
N LEU A 46 9.14 -21.31 -3.38
CA LEU A 46 8.36 -21.59 -4.58
C LEU A 46 9.21 -21.44 -5.85
N GLU A 47 9.05 -22.38 -6.78
CA GLU A 47 9.59 -22.26 -8.14
C GLU A 47 8.75 -21.24 -8.95
N VAL A 48 9.06 -19.95 -8.76
CA VAL A 48 8.45 -18.82 -9.49
C VAL A 48 9.49 -18.21 -10.43
N ASP A 49 9.09 -17.90 -11.66
CA ASP A 49 9.97 -17.27 -12.64
C ASP A 49 10.41 -15.85 -12.21
N ALA A 50 11.51 -15.38 -12.82
CA ALA A 50 12.14 -14.12 -12.44
C ALA A 50 11.23 -12.89 -12.68
N ASP A 51 10.42 -12.90 -13.74
CA ASP A 51 9.57 -11.76 -14.11
C ASP A 51 8.38 -11.63 -13.14
N THR A 52 7.75 -12.76 -12.81
CA THR A 52 6.70 -12.82 -11.79
C THR A 52 7.25 -12.41 -10.42
N ARG A 53 8.43 -12.90 -10.04
CA ARG A 53 9.09 -12.51 -8.78
C ARG A 53 9.43 -11.02 -8.75
N CYS A 54 9.93 -10.46 -9.85
CA CYS A 54 10.20 -9.03 -9.98
C CYS A 54 8.91 -8.21 -9.77
N THR A 55 7.83 -8.59 -10.43
CA THR A 55 6.53 -7.92 -10.33
C THR A 55 5.99 -7.96 -8.89
N ILE A 56 6.03 -9.12 -8.23
CA ILE A 56 5.60 -9.25 -6.84
C ILE A 56 6.46 -8.36 -5.93
N ASN A 57 7.78 -8.36 -6.11
CA ASN A 57 8.68 -7.52 -5.33
C ASN A 57 8.40 -6.03 -5.51
N GLN A 58 7.95 -5.58 -6.68
CA GLN A 58 7.53 -4.19 -6.87
C GLN A 58 6.30 -3.83 -6.01
N TYR A 59 5.31 -4.71 -5.91
CA TYR A 59 4.16 -4.52 -5.02
C TYR A 59 4.55 -4.57 -3.54
N LEU A 60 5.39 -5.53 -3.14
CA LEU A 60 5.88 -5.62 -1.76
C LEU A 60 6.69 -4.38 -1.37
N ASN A 61 7.49 -3.83 -2.29
CA ASN A 61 8.23 -2.59 -2.06
C ASN A 61 7.30 -1.37 -1.85
N LEU A 62 6.19 -1.28 -2.58
CA LEU A 62 5.18 -0.24 -2.34
C LEU A 62 4.61 -0.32 -0.92
N ILE A 63 4.26 -1.53 -0.48
CA ILE A 63 3.71 -1.77 0.88
C ILE A 63 4.77 -1.43 1.94
N SER A 64 6.00 -1.92 1.76
CA SER A 64 7.15 -1.65 2.63
C SER A 64 7.38 -0.16 2.84
N LYS A 65 7.45 0.62 1.75
CA LYS A 65 7.72 2.06 1.79
C LYS A 65 6.60 2.86 2.46
N ARG A 66 5.34 2.46 2.25
CA ARG A 66 4.18 3.07 2.94
C ARG A 66 4.21 2.77 4.43
N ALA A 67 4.53 1.53 4.81
CA ALA A 67 4.67 1.15 6.21
C ALA A 67 5.81 1.92 6.90
N ALA A 68 6.92 2.14 6.19
CA ALA A 68 8.06 2.92 6.65
C ALA A 68 7.82 4.45 6.68
N GLY A 69 6.71 4.93 6.12
CA GLY A 69 6.41 6.36 6.02
C GLY A 69 7.26 7.13 5.00
N THR A 70 8.12 6.46 4.23
CA THR A 70 8.93 7.08 3.16
C THR A 70 8.11 7.40 1.91
N LEU A 71 6.94 6.77 1.77
CA LEU A 71 5.98 7.02 0.71
C LEU A 71 4.61 7.34 1.32
N MET A 72 3.95 8.37 0.80
CA MET A 72 2.64 8.79 1.29
C MET A 72 1.55 7.77 0.92
N THR A 73 0.57 7.64 1.81
CA THR A 73 -0.70 7.02 1.44
C THR A 73 -1.51 7.97 0.57
N ASN A 74 -2.42 7.43 -0.26
CA ASN A 74 -3.32 8.26 -1.05
C ASN A 74 -4.11 9.23 -0.17
N ALA A 75 -4.57 8.78 1.01
CA ALA A 75 -5.29 9.63 1.95
C ALA A 75 -4.43 10.78 2.49
N ALA A 76 -3.17 10.52 2.86
CA ALA A 76 -2.25 11.58 3.29
C ALA A 76 -1.96 12.57 2.16
N TRP A 77 -1.77 12.07 0.95
CA TRP A 77 -1.54 12.90 -0.24
C TRP A 77 -2.76 13.76 -0.59
N MET A 78 -3.96 13.19 -0.61
CA MET A 78 -5.20 13.93 -0.86
C MET A 78 -5.40 15.03 0.16
N ARG A 79 -5.22 14.73 1.45
CA ARG A 79 -5.28 15.77 2.51
C ARG A 79 -4.26 16.85 2.26
N ASN A 80 -3.02 16.50 1.91
CA ASN A 80 -1.98 17.48 1.61
C ASN A 80 -2.36 18.39 0.42
N ILE A 81 -2.96 17.84 -0.64
CA ILE A 81 -3.44 18.65 -1.77
C ILE A 81 -4.55 19.61 -1.32
N VAL A 82 -5.55 19.10 -0.60
CA VAL A 82 -6.69 19.90 -0.11
C VAL A 82 -6.24 21.01 0.84
N THR A 83 -5.41 20.69 1.84
CA THR A 83 -5.01 21.65 2.89
C THR A 83 -4.09 22.76 2.38
N HIS A 84 -3.39 22.52 1.27
CA HIS A 84 -2.53 23.52 0.62
C HIS A 84 -3.21 24.21 -0.57
N HIS A 85 -4.48 23.91 -0.85
CA HIS A 85 -5.22 24.55 -1.92
C HIS A 85 -5.56 26.00 -1.54
N PRO A 86 -5.35 26.99 -2.43
CA PRO A 86 -5.59 28.40 -2.11
C PRO A 86 -7.04 28.71 -1.72
N ALA A 87 -8.01 27.98 -2.30
CA ALA A 87 -9.43 28.10 -1.96
C ALA A 87 -9.83 27.45 -0.62
N TYR A 88 -8.95 26.68 0.04
CA TYR A 88 -9.27 26.00 1.29
C TYR A 88 -9.21 26.95 2.48
N LYS A 89 -10.31 27.04 3.24
CA LYS A 89 -10.47 28.01 4.32
C LYS A 89 -10.19 27.43 5.71
N HIS A 90 -9.59 26.24 5.78
CA HIS A 90 -9.40 25.49 7.03
C HIS A 90 -10.71 25.21 7.80
N ASP A 91 -11.83 25.21 7.09
CA ASP A 91 -13.18 24.96 7.60
C ASP A 91 -13.62 23.50 7.45
N SER A 92 -12.70 22.61 7.03
CA SER A 92 -12.98 21.20 6.71
C SER A 92 -13.99 21.01 5.58
N VAL A 93 -14.23 22.04 4.75
CA VAL A 93 -15.10 21.96 3.57
C VAL A 93 -14.24 21.88 2.31
N VAL A 94 -14.56 20.91 1.44
CA VAL A 94 -13.96 20.79 0.12
C VAL A 94 -14.94 21.39 -0.89
N SER A 95 -14.62 22.56 -1.45
CA SER A 95 -15.43 23.19 -2.49
C SER A 95 -15.31 22.47 -3.83
N ASP A 96 -16.24 22.73 -4.74
CA ASP A 96 -16.24 22.16 -6.11
C ASP A 96 -14.94 22.48 -6.86
N GLU A 97 -14.36 23.66 -6.65
CA GLU A 97 -13.07 24.06 -7.21
C GLU A 97 -11.92 23.15 -6.72
N ILE A 98 -11.82 22.93 -5.40
CA ILE A 98 -10.82 22.05 -4.81
C ILE A 98 -11.01 20.60 -5.30
N ALA A 99 -12.26 20.15 -5.37
CA ALA A 99 -12.59 18.82 -5.84
C ALA A 99 -12.21 18.62 -7.31
N TYR A 100 -12.49 19.60 -8.16
CA TYR A 100 -12.11 19.58 -9.58
C TYR A 100 -10.60 19.48 -9.74
N ASP A 101 -9.83 20.34 -9.08
CA ASP A 101 -8.37 20.35 -9.17
C ASP A 101 -7.73 19.05 -8.66
N LEU A 102 -8.27 18.50 -7.56
CA LEU A 102 -7.83 17.21 -7.02
C LEU A 102 -8.06 16.07 -8.02
N LEU A 103 -9.27 15.96 -8.59
CA LEU A 103 -9.62 14.92 -9.56
C LEU A 103 -8.84 15.06 -10.87
N TRP A 104 -8.62 16.30 -11.33
CA TRP A 104 -7.80 16.56 -12.50
C TRP A 104 -6.36 16.11 -12.29
N LYS A 105 -5.78 16.40 -11.12
CA LYS A 105 -4.43 15.93 -10.77
C LYS A 105 -4.35 14.40 -10.69
N MET A 106 -5.35 13.75 -10.08
CA MET A 106 -5.43 12.28 -10.06
C MET A 106 -5.50 11.68 -11.47
N THR A 107 -6.27 12.30 -12.36
CA THR A 107 -6.42 11.86 -13.75
C THR A 107 -5.07 11.88 -14.46
N LYS A 108 -4.34 13.00 -14.40
CA LYS A 108 -3.00 13.14 -15.00
C LYS A 108 -1.99 12.11 -14.47
N ILE A 109 -2.05 11.81 -13.18
CA ILE A 109 -1.20 10.77 -12.58
C ILE A 109 -1.59 9.39 -13.11
N SER A 110 -2.89 9.09 -13.19
CA SER A 110 -3.38 7.79 -13.65
C SER A 110 -3.10 7.53 -15.13
N THR A 111 -3.13 8.57 -15.97
CA THR A 111 -2.82 8.49 -17.41
C THR A 111 -1.32 8.48 -17.67
N GLY A 112 -0.50 8.78 -16.66
CA GLY A 112 0.95 8.88 -16.77
C GLY A 112 1.45 10.18 -17.41
N GLU A 113 0.58 11.19 -17.52
CA GLU A 113 0.94 12.55 -17.95
C GLU A 113 1.76 13.29 -16.88
N GLU A 114 1.56 12.96 -15.60
CA GLU A 114 2.28 13.52 -14.46
C GLU A 114 2.84 12.40 -13.57
N GLU A 115 4.13 12.47 -13.21
CA GLU A 115 4.74 11.55 -12.24
C GLU A 115 4.44 12.02 -10.80
N CYS A 116 4.12 11.08 -9.91
CA CYS A 116 3.89 11.37 -8.49
C CYS A 116 4.81 10.51 -7.60
N PRO A 117 6.11 10.88 -7.47
CA PRO A 117 7.08 10.08 -6.72
C PRO A 117 6.78 10.01 -5.21
N THR A 118 5.92 10.90 -4.70
CA THR A 118 5.50 10.93 -3.29
C THR A 118 4.46 9.86 -2.95
N VAL A 119 3.71 9.36 -3.92
CA VAL A 119 2.63 8.37 -3.71
C VAL A 119 2.92 7.04 -4.39
N LEU A 120 3.65 7.07 -5.51
CA LEU A 120 4.00 5.90 -6.31
C LEU A 120 5.52 5.85 -6.46
N PRO A 121 6.17 4.71 -6.14
CA PRO A 121 7.59 4.56 -6.41
C PRO A 121 7.84 4.56 -7.91
N ARG A 122 8.99 5.09 -8.33
CA ARG A 122 9.44 4.96 -9.72
C ARG A 122 9.63 3.48 -10.04
N MET A 123 8.69 2.90 -10.75
CA MET A 123 8.77 1.49 -11.15
C MET A 123 9.82 1.40 -12.26
N THR A 124 10.80 0.51 -12.10
CA THR A 124 11.76 0.21 -13.16
C THR A 124 10.98 -0.32 -14.37
N ALA A 125 11.20 0.30 -15.52
CA ALA A 125 10.42 0.09 -16.72
C ALA A 125 10.40 -1.39 -17.14
N ASP A 126 9.22 -2.02 -17.09
CA ASP A 126 8.73 -3.02 -18.06
C ASP A 126 7.31 -3.49 -17.72
N ASN A 127 6.45 -2.58 -17.26
CA ASN A 127 5.05 -2.93 -17.08
C ASN A 127 4.31 -2.75 -18.41
N LYS A 128 4.23 -3.82 -19.21
CA LYS A 128 3.47 -3.90 -20.49
C LYS A 128 2.00 -3.47 -20.36
N TYR A 129 1.50 -3.30 -19.14
CA TYR A 129 0.14 -2.86 -18.82
C TYR A 129 0.00 -1.33 -18.61
N ARG A 130 1.08 -0.55 -18.72
CA ARG A 130 1.08 0.92 -18.49
C ARG A 130 0.23 1.71 -19.50
N THR A 131 -0.15 1.13 -20.64
CA THR A 131 -0.81 1.89 -21.71
C THR A 131 -2.09 1.22 -22.24
N ARG A 132 -3.09 1.02 -21.38
CA ARG A 132 -4.48 1.09 -21.86
C ARG A 132 -4.93 2.53 -21.72
N ARG A 133 -4.65 3.33 -22.77
CA ARG A 133 -5.16 4.69 -22.95
C ARG A 133 -6.68 4.65 -22.68
N ILE A 134 -7.14 5.13 -21.53
CA ILE A 134 -8.57 5.36 -21.32
C ILE A 134 -8.89 6.54 -22.23
N LYS A 135 -9.44 6.26 -23.43
CA LYS A 135 -10.03 7.30 -24.26
C LYS A 135 -11.31 7.73 -23.54
N ILE A 136 -11.23 8.83 -22.81
CA ILE A 136 -12.45 9.53 -22.36
C ILE A 136 -12.99 10.20 -23.62
N ASN A 137 -14.09 9.65 -24.15
CA ASN A 137 -14.89 10.27 -25.21
C ASN A 137 -15.75 11.38 -24.61
#